data_AF-A0A552X307-F1
#
_entry.id   AF-A0A552X307-F1
#
_cell.length_a   1.000
_cell.length_b   1.000
_cell.length_c   1.000
_cell.angle_alpha   90.00
_cell.angle_beta   90.00
_cell.angle_gamma   90.00
#
_symmetry.space_group_name_H-M   'P 1'
#
loop_
_entity.id
_entity.type
_entity.pdbx_description
1 polymer ?
#
loop_
_entity_poly.entity_id
_entity_poly.type
_entity_poly.pdbx_seq_one_letter_code
_entity_poly.pdbx_strand_id
1 'polypeptide(L)' 'MNEIFGAILFTVFVASAGLGIASIICAVMPSTIDENEQERARDKIESIFFGAAGVIIALVMIVAMIFNAG' A
#
# COMPACT_ATOMS: atom_id res chain seq x y z
N MET A 1 -3.89 -27.21 3.88
CA MET A 1 -3.02 -26.14 4.42
C MET A 1 -2.63 -25.12 3.34
N ASN A 2 -2.36 -25.56 2.10
CA ASN A 2 -1.97 -24.67 1.00
C ASN A 2 -3.04 -23.62 0.61
N GLU A 3 -4.32 -23.99 0.59
CA GLU A 3 -5.40 -23.06 0.21
C GLU A 3 -5.63 -21.93 1.22
N ILE A 4 -5.54 -22.21 2.52
CA ILE A 4 -5.68 -21.19 3.57
C ILE A 4 -4.50 -20.21 3.50
N PHE A 5 -3.29 -20.72 3.26
CA PHE A 5 -2.09 -19.89 3.12
C PHE A 5 -2.19 -19.00 1.88
N GLY A 6 -2.66 -19.54 0.76
CA GLY A 6 -2.95 -18.78 -0.46
C GLY A 6 -4.00 -17.68 -0.24
N ALA A 7 -5.08 -17.96 0.49
CA ALA A 7 -6.11 -16.98 0.81
C ALA A 7 -5.59 -15.83 1.69
N ILE A 8 -4.71 -16.12 2.66
CA ILE A 8 -4.09 -15.08 3.50
C ILE A 8 -3.15 -14.21 2.67
N LEU A 9 -2.29 -14.82 1.84
CA LEU A 9 -1.39 -14.08 0.93
C LEU A 9 -2.19 -13.18 -0.03
N PHE A 10 -3.32 -13.67 -0.54
CA PHE A 10 -4.19 -12.89 -1.43
C PHE A 10 -4.83 -11.71 -0.70
N THR A 11 -5.31 -11.94 0.52
CA THR A 11 -5.93 -10.89 1.34
C THR A 11 -4.93 -9.78 1.65
N VAL A 12 -3.70 -10.14 2.01
CA VAL A 12 -2.64 -9.15 2.30
C VAL A 12 -2.18 -8.44 1.02
N PHE A 13 -2.13 -9.15 -0.11
CA PHE A 13 -1.86 -8.54 -1.42
C PHE A 13 -2.90 -7.47 -1.77
N VAL A 14 -4.19 -7.80 -1.69
CA VAL A 14 -5.29 -6.87 -1.98
C VAL A 14 -5.29 -5.69 -1.00
N ALA A 15 -5.07 -5.95 0.30
CA ALA A 15 -5.04 -4.89 1.32
C ALA A 15 -3.87 -3.92 1.12
N SER A 16 -2.66 -4.43 0.85
CA SER A 16 -1.47 -3.61 0.64
C SER A 16 -1.50 -2.84 -0.69
N ALA A 17 -2.01 -3.45 -1.76
CA ALA A 17 -2.23 -2.77 -3.03
C ALA A 17 -3.30 -1.69 -2.90
N GLY A 18 -4.41 -1.97 -2.22
CA GLY A 18 -5.49 -1.01 -1.98
C GLY A 18 -5.03 0.19 -1.14
N LEU A 19 -4.32 -0.05 -0.05
CA LEU A 19 -3.75 1.01 0.79
C LEU A 19 -2.68 1.81 0.06
N GLY A 20 -1.82 1.15 -0.74
CA GLY A 20 -0.77 1.84 -1.49
C GLY A 20 -1.33 2.76 -2.57
N ILE A 21 -2.35 2.31 -3.30
CA ILE A 21 -3.04 3.15 -4.31
C ILE A 21 -3.78 4.29 -3.63
N ALA A 22 -4.51 4.01 -2.54
CA ALA A 22 -5.25 5.04 -1.80
C ALA A 22 -4.33 6.14 -1.26
N SER A 23 -3.15 5.79 -0.74
CA SER A 23 -2.20 6.79 -0.25
C SER A 23 -1.51 7.55 -1.40
N ILE A 24 -1.28 6.93 -2.56
CA ILE A 24 -0.81 7.69 -3.74
C ILE A 24 -1.88 8.70 -4.18
N ILE A 25 -3.17 8.31 -4.16
CA ILE A 25 -4.28 9.21 -4.48
C ILE A 25 -4.37 10.36 -3.47
N CYS A 26 -4.26 10.10 -2.17
CA CYS A 26 -4.22 11.14 -1.14
C CYS A 26 -3.02 12.08 -1.29
N ALA A 27 -1.88 11.61 -1.80
CA ALA A 27 -0.71 12.45 -2.05
C ALA A 27 -0.90 13.43 -3.22
N VAL A 28 -1.79 13.11 -4.16
CA VAL A 28 -2.06 13.91 -5.37
C VAL A 28 -3.28 14.82 -5.19
N MET A 29 -4.23 14.46 -4.32
CA MET A 29 -5.39 15.31 -4.04
C MET A 29 -5.00 16.60 -3.31
N PRO A 30 -5.50 17.77 -3.75
CA PRO A 30 -5.25 19.02 -3.04
C PRO A 30 -6.01 19.02 -1.71
N SER A 31 -5.29 19.19 -0.60
CA SER A 31 -5.91 19.42 0.70
C SER A 31 -6.68 20.74 0.66
N THR A 32 -7.99 20.69 0.94
CA THR A 32 -8.89 21.85 0.99
C THR A 32 -8.85 22.57 2.34
N ILE A 33 -8.02 22.11 3.29
CA ILE A 33 -7.90 22.68 4.62
C ILE A 33 -6.62 23.54 4.67
N ASP A 34 -6.77 24.73 5.24
CA ASP A 34 -5.72 25.71 5.52
C ASP A 34 -4.86 25.21 6.70
N GLU A 35 -4.15 24.10 6.45
CA GLU A 35 -3.25 23.48 7.41
C GLU A 35 -1.84 24.05 7.24
N ASN A 36 -1.16 24.20 8.37
CA ASN A 36 0.20 24.71 8.50
C ASN A 36 1.12 24.03 7.46
N GLU A 37 1.94 24.79 6.73
CA GLU A 37 2.73 24.26 5.59
C GLU A 37 3.60 23.05 5.98
N GLN A 38 4.00 22.97 7.25
CA GLN A 38 4.75 21.88 7.84
C GLN A 38 3.94 20.57 7.98
N GLU A 39 2.66 20.64 8.36
CA GLU A 39 1.77 19.47 8.46
C GLU A 39 1.46 18.92 7.07
N ARG A 40 1.20 19.82 6.11
CA ARG A 40 0.94 19.45 4.72
C ARG A 40 2.11 18.73 4.06
N ALA A 41 3.35 19.17 4.33
CA ALA A 41 4.55 18.51 3.82
C ALA A 41 4.74 17.11 4.42
N ARG A 42 4.46 16.97 5.72
CA ARG A 42 4.58 15.70 6.44
C ARG A 42 3.56 14.66 5.94
N ASP A 43 2.30 15.04 5.81
CA ASP A 43 1.24 14.16 5.31
C ASP A 43 1.52 13.67 3.90
N LYS A 44 2.03 14.55 3.04
CA LYS A 44 2.38 14.17 1.66
C LYS A 44 3.52 13.15 1.60
N ILE A 45 4.55 13.33 2.43
CA ILE A 45 5.67 12.39 2.54
C ILE A 45 5.17 11.06 3.08
N GLU A 46 4.36 11.08 4.13
CA GLU A 46 3.79 9.87 4.75
C GLU A 46 2.94 9.09 3.75
N SER A 47 2.09 9.78 2.99
CA SER A 47 1.21 9.19 1.98
C SER A 47 2.00 8.55 0.82
N ILE A 48 3.10 9.18 0.39
CA ILE A 48 4.00 8.61 -0.63
C ILE A 48 4.75 7.39 -0.06
N PHE A 49 5.24 7.48 1.17
CA PHE A 49 5.98 6.39 1.82
C PHE A 49 5.10 5.17 2.04
N PHE A 50 3.86 5.39 2.49
CA PHE A 50 2.84 4.36 2.63
C PHE A 50 2.47 3.74 1.27
N GLY A 51 2.48 4.57 0.22
CA GLY A 51 2.23 4.17 -1.17
C GLY A 51 3.30 3.22 -1.67
N ALA A 52 4.55 3.63 -1.55
CA ALA A 52 5.71 2.83 -1.93
C ALA A 52 5.79 1.52 -1.13
N ALA A 53 5.55 1.58 0.18
CA ALA A 53 5.51 0.40 1.04
C ALA A 53 4.41 -0.59 0.59
N GLY A 54 3.20 -0.10 0.28
CA GLY A 54 2.11 -0.92 -0.24
C GLY A 54 2.48 -1.64 -1.54
N VAL A 55 3.13 -0.95 -2.49
CA VAL A 55 3.58 -1.54 -3.76
C VAL A 55 4.67 -2.59 -3.54
N ILE A 56 5.62 -2.33 -2.64
CA ILE A 56 6.70 -3.29 -2.32
C ILE A 56 6.10 -4.55 -1.67
N ILE A 57 5.18 -4.40 -0.71
CA ILE A 57 4.51 -5.54 -0.06
C ILE A 57 3.71 -6.34 -1.09
N ALA A 58 3.01 -5.67 -1.99
CA ALA A 58 2.27 -6.34 -3.07
C ALA A 58 3.21 -7.16 -3.99
N LEU A 59 4.37 -6.61 -4.37
CA LEU A 59 5.39 -7.32 -5.14
C LEU A 59 5.96 -8.54 -4.40
N VAL A 60 6.27 -8.39 -3.11
CA VAL A 60 6.75 -9.50 -2.27
C VAL A 60 5.70 -10.60 -2.16
N MET A 61 4.42 -10.24 -2.02
CA MET A 61 3.32 -11.20 -1.95
C MET A 61 3.11 -11.95 -3.27
N ILE A 62 3.28 -11.31 -4.42
CA ILE A 62 3.25 -11.99 -5.73
C ILE A 62 4.36 -13.04 -5.81
N VAL A 63 5.59 -12.67 -5.41
CA VAL A 63 6.71 -13.61 -5.40
C VAL A 63 6.44 -14.77 -4.45
N ALA A 64 5.95 -14.49 -3.24
CA ALA A 64 5.59 -15.52 -2.27
C ALA A 64 4.51 -16.49 -2.80
N MET A 65 3.50 -15.98 -3.53
CA MET A 65 2.50 -16.83 -4.18
C MET A 65 3.08 -17.71 -5.28
N ILE A 66 3.97 -17.19 -6.12
CA ILE A 66 4.62 -17.96 -7.18
C ILE A 66 5.44 -19.10 -6.58
N PHE A 67 6.20 -18.83 -5.51
CA PHE A 67 6.98 -19.87 -4.82
C PHE A 67 6.11 -20.87 -4.04
N ASN A 68 4.95 -20.45 -3.53
CA ASN A 68 4.02 -21.34 -2.82
C ASN A 68 3.15 -22.20 -3.78
N ALA A 69 3.04 -21.80 -5.04
CA ALA A 69 2.32 -22.54 -6.08
C ALA A 69 3.21 -23.56 -6.84
N GLY A 70 4.53 -23.49 -6.68
CA GLY A 70 5.53 -24.38 -7.28
C GLY A 70 5.85 -25.62 -6.46
#